data_AF-A0A843B0W2-F1
#
_entry.id   AF-A0A843B0W2-F1
#
_cell.length_a   1.000
_cell.length_b   1.000
_cell.length_c   1.000
_cell.angle_alpha   90.00
_cell.angle_beta   90.00
_cell.angle_gamma   90.00
#
_symmetry.space_group_name_H-M   'P 1'
#
loop_
_entity.id
_entity.type
_entity.pdbx_description
1 polymer ?
#
loop_
_entity_poly.entity_id
_entity_poly.type
_entity_poly.pdbx_seq_one_letter_code
_entity_poly.pdbx_strand_id
1 'polypeptide(L)'
;MGISMAICELDSVNSLCKKDKETIIKARPGSIQSLEACADYDETVTAEDAKKVFAADWEGFLKRNRLDGERESFLLDKIKKEEDAAKLRPMAKKAYSGWVVLAKMSPSQAQEAIGSAGPDNLLTKWDTIDLEETNAICGRCGMSWDKGRGCIGSFGPDNSQLPDIARKHGLLIVARVPELAKSREKLSATDAAKLVEECRVLKEKLVEEGKGPARRYGGVVERMELMADLCAKNGMRFYFL
;
A
#
# COMPACT_ATOMS: atom_id res chain seq x y z
N MET A 1 10.84 6.84 -17.39
CA MET A 1 10.16 6.46 -16.13
C MET A 1 11.15 5.69 -15.25
N GLY A 2 11.00 5.69 -13.93
CA GLY A 2 11.90 4.94 -13.05
C GLY A 2 11.45 3.48 -12.88
N ILE A 3 12.40 2.57 -12.72
CA ILE A 3 12.18 1.19 -12.27
C ILE A 3 12.37 1.13 -10.76
N SER A 4 11.46 0.45 -10.08
CA SER A 4 11.55 0.08 -8.68
C SER A 4 11.71 -1.44 -8.55
N MET A 5 12.21 -1.87 -7.41
CA MET A 5 12.32 -3.26 -7.00
C MET A 5 11.49 -3.45 -5.75
N ALA A 6 10.80 -4.58 -5.64
CA ALA A 6 9.86 -4.86 -4.57
C ALA A 6 9.92 -6.33 -4.16
N ILE A 7 9.59 -6.60 -2.90
CA ILE A 7 9.41 -7.96 -2.39
C ILE A 7 7.92 -8.29 -2.31
N CYS A 8 7.56 -9.57 -2.37
CA CYS A 8 6.25 -10.06 -1.99
C CYS A 8 6.26 -10.31 -0.48
N GLU A 9 6.06 -9.25 0.30
CA GLU A 9 6.18 -9.29 1.76
C GLU A 9 5.20 -10.27 2.40
N LEU A 10 4.02 -10.46 1.79
CA LEU A 10 3.03 -11.43 2.27
C LEU A 10 3.48 -12.89 2.15
N ASP A 11 4.52 -13.20 1.37
CA ASP A 11 5.10 -14.55 1.34
C ASP A 11 5.77 -14.89 2.68
N SER A 12 6.31 -13.90 3.40
CA SER A 12 6.98 -14.10 4.68
C SER A 12 6.02 -14.11 5.86
N VAL A 13 6.18 -15.09 6.76
CA VAL A 13 5.49 -15.13 8.05
C VAL A 13 5.96 -14.03 9.02
N ASN A 14 7.14 -13.44 8.75
CA ASN A 14 7.76 -12.41 9.60
C ASN A 14 7.31 -10.99 9.24
N SER A 15 6.52 -10.82 8.18
CA SER A 15 5.97 -9.52 7.81
C SER A 15 4.95 -9.05 8.84
N LEU A 16 5.28 -7.96 9.55
CA LEU A 16 4.40 -7.41 10.60
C LEU A 16 3.03 -6.97 10.06
N CYS A 17 2.95 -6.60 8.78
CA CYS A 17 1.70 -6.22 8.12
C CYS A 17 0.84 -7.41 7.68
N LYS A 18 1.38 -8.63 7.64
CA LYS A 18 0.74 -9.78 6.97
C LYS A 18 -0.64 -10.09 7.54
N LYS A 19 -0.73 -10.26 8.86
CA LYS A 19 -2.00 -10.57 9.53
C LYS A 19 -3.09 -9.57 9.19
N ASP A 20 -2.76 -8.28 9.23
CA ASP A 20 -3.75 -7.22 9.01
C ASP A 20 -4.09 -7.04 7.53
N LYS A 21 -3.16 -7.28 6.61
CA LYS A 21 -3.41 -7.31 5.16
C LYS A 21 -4.21 -8.52 4.69
N GLU A 22 -4.12 -9.65 5.40
CA GLU A 22 -4.89 -10.87 5.09
C GLU A 22 -6.26 -10.89 5.81
N THR A 23 -6.45 -10.05 6.84
CA THR A 23 -7.71 -9.95 7.55
C THR A 23 -8.66 -9.00 6.85
N ILE A 24 -9.57 -9.55 6.03
CA ILE A 24 -10.65 -8.77 5.41
C ILE A 24 -11.70 -8.44 6.48
N ILE A 25 -12.08 -7.17 6.59
CA ILE A 25 -13.05 -6.71 7.61
C ILE A 25 -14.34 -6.17 6.99
N LYS A 26 -14.29 -5.65 5.76
CA LYS A 26 -15.47 -5.23 5.00
C LYS A 26 -15.39 -5.68 3.55
N ALA A 27 -16.55 -5.85 2.94
CA ALA A 27 -16.70 -6.12 1.51
C ALA A 27 -17.74 -5.17 0.92
N ARG A 28 -17.64 -4.88 -0.38
CA ARG A 28 -18.65 -4.14 -1.14
C ARG A 28 -19.29 -5.06 -2.19
N PRO A 29 -20.29 -5.86 -1.81
CA PRO A 29 -21.01 -6.70 -2.75
C PRO A 29 -21.88 -5.84 -3.68
N GLY A 30 -22.19 -6.36 -4.87
CA GLY A 30 -23.06 -5.68 -5.84
C GLY A 30 -24.52 -5.52 -5.38
N SER A 31 -24.95 -6.28 -4.36
CA SER A 31 -26.25 -6.17 -3.72
C SER A 31 -26.12 -6.46 -2.22
N ILE A 32 -26.93 -5.80 -1.40
CA ILE A 32 -27.03 -6.04 0.05
C ILE A 32 -28.30 -6.75 0.47
N GLN A 33 -29.06 -7.30 -0.48
CA GLN A 33 -30.30 -8.00 -0.17
C GLN A 33 -30.01 -9.17 0.80
N SER A 34 -30.70 -9.19 1.95
CA SER A 34 -30.46 -10.14 3.06
C SER A 34 -29.18 -9.89 3.89
N LEU A 35 -28.44 -8.82 3.61
CA LEU A 35 -27.23 -8.38 4.33
C LEU A 35 -27.42 -6.99 4.98
N GLU A 36 -28.64 -6.45 5.00
CA GLU A 36 -28.94 -5.09 5.45
C GLU A 36 -28.58 -4.86 6.92
N ALA A 37 -28.71 -5.89 7.76
CA ALA A 37 -28.28 -5.85 9.16
C ALA A 37 -26.75 -5.78 9.32
N CYS A 38 -26.01 -6.23 8.31
CA CYS A 38 -24.55 -6.21 8.27
C CYS A 38 -23.99 -4.96 7.60
N ALA A 39 -24.84 -4.16 6.96
CA ALA A 39 -24.44 -2.93 6.30
C ALA A 39 -23.76 -1.95 7.27
N ASP A 40 -22.81 -1.21 6.72
CA ASP A 40 -22.10 -0.13 7.37
C ASP A 40 -22.70 1.20 6.94
N TYR A 41 -22.91 2.09 7.90
CA TYR A 41 -23.62 3.34 7.67
C TYR A 41 -22.76 4.51 8.16
N ASP A 42 -22.68 5.52 7.31
CA ASP A 42 -22.09 6.79 7.66
C ASP A 42 -23.15 7.72 8.26
N GLU A 43 -22.75 8.52 9.23
CA GLU A 43 -23.57 9.61 9.73
C GLU A 43 -23.27 10.87 8.90
N THR A 44 -24.28 11.36 8.20
CA THR A 44 -24.17 12.50 7.30
C THR A 44 -25.13 13.61 7.73
N VAL A 45 -24.73 14.86 7.53
CA VAL A 45 -25.56 16.04 7.76
C VAL A 45 -25.60 16.83 6.47
N THR A 46 -26.79 17.22 6.02
CA THR A 46 -26.93 18.03 4.81
C THR A 46 -26.35 19.43 5.04
N ALA A 47 -25.88 20.07 3.97
CA ALA A 47 -25.39 21.44 4.08
C ALA A 47 -26.50 22.42 4.49
N GLU A 48 -27.75 22.13 4.12
CA GLU A 48 -28.90 22.90 4.57
C GLU A 48 -29.07 22.83 6.10
N ASP A 49 -29.03 21.62 6.68
CA ASP A 49 -29.17 21.45 8.12
C ASP A 49 -27.97 22.01 8.88
N ALA A 50 -26.76 21.88 8.34
CA ALA A 50 -25.58 22.50 8.91
C ALA A 50 -25.67 24.04 8.91
N LYS A 51 -26.20 24.65 7.83
CA LYS A 51 -26.44 26.10 7.76
C LYS A 51 -27.48 26.57 8.77
N LYS A 52 -28.50 25.78 9.07
CA LYS A 52 -29.49 26.13 10.12
C LYS A 52 -28.83 26.26 11.49
N VAL A 53 -27.85 25.39 11.79
CA VAL A 53 -27.12 25.39 13.08
C VAL A 53 -26.07 26.50 13.16
N PHE A 54 -25.34 26.76 12.06
CA PHE A 54 -24.21 27.69 12.04
C PHE A 54 -24.46 28.97 11.23
N ALA A 55 -25.70 29.37 10.98
CA ALA A 55 -26.03 30.49 10.10
C ALA A 55 -25.22 31.78 10.38
N ALA A 56 -25.02 32.11 11.65
CA ALA A 56 -24.28 33.29 12.07
C ALA A 56 -22.75 33.18 11.94
N ASP A 57 -22.21 31.96 11.81
CA ASP A 57 -20.77 31.67 11.79
C ASP A 57 -20.45 30.57 10.74
N TRP A 58 -21.10 30.65 9.58
CA TRP A 58 -21.00 29.60 8.56
C TRP A 58 -19.57 29.49 8.01
N GLU A 59 -18.95 30.61 7.66
CA GLU A 59 -17.57 30.64 7.18
C GLU A 59 -16.58 30.17 8.26
N GLY A 60 -16.82 30.52 9.53
CA GLY A 60 -15.99 30.06 10.64
C GLY A 60 -16.09 28.56 10.86
N PHE A 61 -17.30 28.00 10.80
CA PHE A 61 -17.54 26.55 10.85
C PHE A 61 -16.78 25.82 9.73
N LEU A 62 -16.93 26.26 8.48
CA LEU A 62 -16.23 25.65 7.33
C LEU A 62 -14.71 25.72 7.51
N LYS A 63 -14.19 26.89 7.88
CA LYS A 63 -12.74 27.11 8.05
C LYS A 63 -12.14 26.27 9.18
N ARG A 64 -12.79 26.20 10.34
CA ARG A 64 -12.29 25.43 11.50
C ARG A 64 -12.30 23.93 11.24
N ASN A 65 -13.26 23.45 10.47
CA ASN A 65 -13.40 22.02 10.13
C ASN A 65 -12.73 21.66 8.79
N ARG A 66 -12.21 22.66 8.05
CA ARG A 66 -11.59 22.51 6.72
C ARG A 66 -12.53 21.85 5.72
N LEU A 67 -13.79 22.29 5.73
CA LEU A 67 -14.85 21.78 4.87
C LEU A 67 -15.01 22.68 3.64
N ASP A 68 -15.38 22.05 2.54
CA ASP A 68 -15.77 22.72 1.30
C ASP A 68 -17.26 23.08 1.37
N GLY A 69 -17.58 24.37 1.24
CA GLY A 69 -18.93 24.90 1.39
C GLY A 69 -19.87 24.60 0.23
N GLU A 70 -19.36 24.09 -0.90
CA GLU A 70 -20.14 23.72 -2.09
C GLU A 70 -20.71 22.30 -2.00
N ARG A 71 -20.32 21.52 -0.98
CA ARG A 71 -20.82 20.16 -0.78
C ARG A 71 -22.29 20.14 -0.37
N GLU A 72 -23.01 19.14 -0.85
CA GLU A 72 -24.41 18.91 -0.48
C GLU A 72 -24.56 18.31 0.94
N SER A 73 -23.54 17.58 1.41
CA SER A 73 -23.53 16.96 2.73
C SER A 73 -22.12 16.81 3.31
N PHE A 74 -22.07 16.63 4.62
CA PHE A 74 -20.85 16.42 5.39
C PHE A 74 -20.96 15.13 6.19
N LEU A 75 -19.90 14.33 6.16
CA LEU A 75 -19.73 13.21 7.07
C LEU A 75 -19.40 13.75 8.47
N LEU A 76 -20.14 13.29 9.47
CA LEU A 76 -20.01 13.77 10.84
C LEU A 76 -18.64 13.44 11.44
N ASP A 77 -18.06 12.28 11.08
CA ASP A 77 -16.73 11.84 11.50
C ASP A 77 -15.59 12.73 10.95
N LYS A 78 -15.83 13.50 9.88
CA LYS A 78 -14.85 14.43 9.29
C LYS A 78 -14.90 15.83 9.91
N ILE A 79 -15.84 16.09 10.83
CA ILE A 79 -15.91 17.35 11.53
C ILE A 79 -14.85 17.37 12.64
N LYS A 80 -13.79 18.16 12.44
CA LYS A 80 -12.62 18.18 13.31
C LYS A 80 -12.88 18.74 14.71
N LYS A 81 -13.83 19.66 14.83
CA LYS A 81 -14.20 20.28 16.10
C LYS A 81 -15.34 19.49 16.73
N GLU A 82 -15.03 18.80 17.83
CA GLU A 82 -16.00 17.99 18.56
C GLU A 82 -17.24 18.80 18.98
N GLU A 83 -17.07 20.06 19.38
CA GLU A 83 -18.19 20.96 19.71
C GLU A 83 -19.13 21.20 18.52
N ASP A 84 -18.56 21.34 17.32
CA ASP A 84 -19.35 21.55 16.11
C ASP A 84 -20.05 20.24 15.70
N ALA A 85 -19.35 19.11 15.81
CA ALA A 85 -19.92 17.78 15.57
C ALA A 85 -21.08 17.50 16.53
N ALA A 86 -20.93 17.83 17.81
CA ALA A 86 -21.97 17.64 18.83
C ALA A 86 -23.25 18.44 18.51
N LYS A 87 -23.13 19.65 17.97
CA LYS A 87 -24.27 20.46 17.54
C LYS A 87 -25.00 19.88 16.32
N LEU A 88 -24.28 19.15 15.47
CA LEU A 88 -24.81 18.55 14.25
C LEU A 88 -25.32 17.12 14.43
N ARG A 89 -24.87 16.39 15.47
CA ARG A 89 -25.35 15.04 15.82
C ARG A 89 -26.87 14.89 15.79
N PRO A 90 -27.68 15.81 16.35
CA PRO A 90 -29.15 15.69 16.31
C PRO A 90 -29.76 15.73 14.91
N MET A 91 -29.03 16.32 13.94
CA MET A 91 -29.46 16.44 12.54
C MET A 91 -28.88 15.34 11.64
N ALA A 92 -28.02 14.48 12.18
CA ALA A 92 -27.33 13.46 11.41
C ALA A 92 -28.30 12.37 10.94
N LYS A 93 -28.15 11.96 9.68
CA LYS A 93 -28.87 10.85 9.06
C LYS A 93 -27.89 9.75 8.72
N LYS A 94 -28.31 8.50 8.94
CA LYS A 94 -27.55 7.32 8.54
C LYS A 94 -27.74 7.09 7.04
N ALA A 95 -26.63 7.07 6.30
CA ALA A 95 -26.58 6.74 4.90
C ALA A 95 -25.74 5.48 4.71
N TYR A 96 -26.17 4.58 3.84
CA TYR A 96 -25.40 3.37 3.56
C TYR A 96 -24.06 3.75 2.91
N SER A 97 -22.96 3.28 3.49
CA SER A 97 -21.59 3.62 3.06
C SER A 97 -21.13 2.87 1.79
N GLY A 98 -21.92 1.90 1.33
CA GLY A 98 -21.50 0.98 0.27
C GLY A 98 -20.80 -0.28 0.79
N TRP A 99 -20.55 -0.42 2.09
CA TRP A 99 -19.84 -1.55 2.67
C TRP A 99 -20.71 -2.41 3.59
N VAL A 100 -20.42 -3.70 3.63
CA VAL A 100 -20.93 -4.62 4.66
C VAL A 100 -19.80 -5.02 5.61
N VAL A 101 -20.10 -5.12 6.91
CA VAL A 101 -19.13 -5.47 7.95
C VAL A 101 -19.15 -6.99 8.16
N LEU A 102 -18.03 -7.65 7.84
CA LEU A 102 -17.96 -9.12 7.86
C LEU A 102 -18.06 -9.70 9.27
N ALA A 103 -17.62 -8.96 10.30
CA ALA A 103 -17.72 -9.40 11.69
C ALA A 103 -19.18 -9.52 12.20
N LYS A 104 -20.15 -8.93 11.50
CA LYS A 104 -21.59 -9.06 11.81
C LYS A 104 -22.22 -10.29 11.16
N MET A 105 -21.46 -11.04 10.37
CA MET A 105 -21.95 -12.17 9.56
C MET A 105 -21.53 -13.51 10.15
N SER A 106 -22.25 -14.56 9.79
CA SER A 106 -21.74 -15.93 9.93
C SER A 106 -20.57 -16.18 8.97
N PRO A 107 -19.70 -17.17 9.23
CA PRO A 107 -18.57 -17.46 8.35
C PRO A 107 -18.94 -17.75 6.89
N SER A 108 -20.07 -18.43 6.64
CA SER A 108 -20.54 -18.73 5.28
C SER A 108 -20.99 -17.48 4.54
N GLN A 109 -21.77 -16.62 5.20
CA GLN A 109 -22.22 -15.33 4.64
C GLN A 109 -21.03 -14.41 4.34
N ALA A 110 -20.03 -14.37 5.24
CA ALA A 110 -18.84 -13.58 5.02
C ALA A 110 -18.07 -14.05 3.78
N GLN A 111 -17.92 -15.37 3.58
CA GLN A 111 -17.27 -15.92 2.38
C GLN A 111 -18.05 -15.60 1.09
N GLU A 112 -19.37 -15.69 1.12
CA GLU A 112 -20.22 -15.32 -0.02
C GLU A 112 -20.12 -13.83 -0.36
N ALA A 113 -20.14 -12.96 0.66
CA ALA A 113 -19.97 -11.52 0.49
C ALA A 113 -18.59 -11.17 -0.10
N ILE A 114 -17.52 -11.82 0.36
CA ILE A 114 -16.17 -11.65 -0.20
C ILE A 114 -16.11 -12.11 -1.66
N GLY A 115 -16.67 -13.28 -1.96
CA GLY A 115 -16.68 -13.85 -3.30
C GLY A 115 -17.45 -13.00 -4.30
N SER A 116 -18.61 -12.47 -3.90
CA SER A 116 -19.46 -11.63 -4.76
C SER A 116 -18.91 -10.21 -4.96
N ALA A 117 -18.17 -9.66 -4.00
CA ALA A 117 -17.55 -8.34 -4.12
C ALA A 117 -16.39 -8.33 -5.13
N GLY A 118 -15.56 -9.37 -5.13
CA GLY A 118 -14.33 -9.42 -5.90
C GLY A 118 -13.18 -8.61 -5.26
N PRO A 119 -11.94 -8.78 -5.74
CA PRO A 119 -10.73 -8.34 -5.04
C PRO A 119 -10.61 -6.82 -4.86
N ASP A 120 -11.14 -6.02 -5.79
CA ASP A 120 -11.05 -4.55 -5.74
C ASP A 120 -12.09 -3.92 -4.77
N ASN A 121 -12.96 -4.74 -4.21
CA ASN A 121 -14.08 -4.32 -3.35
C ASN A 121 -13.96 -4.90 -1.94
N LEU A 122 -12.72 -5.14 -1.50
CA LEU A 122 -12.41 -5.63 -0.16
C LEU A 122 -11.65 -4.57 0.61
N LEU A 123 -11.94 -4.48 1.90
CA LEU A 123 -11.22 -3.62 2.83
C LEU A 123 -10.63 -4.50 3.92
N THR A 124 -9.32 -4.45 4.05
CA THR A 124 -8.54 -5.20 5.01
C THR A 124 -8.35 -4.39 6.28
N LYS A 125 -7.97 -5.06 7.38
CA LYS A 125 -7.64 -4.36 8.62
C LYS A 125 -6.47 -3.40 8.41
N TRP A 126 -5.51 -3.75 7.56
CA TRP A 126 -4.38 -2.89 7.22
C TRP A 126 -4.81 -1.53 6.64
N ASP A 127 -5.89 -1.49 5.85
CA ASP A 127 -6.39 -0.26 5.22
C ASP A 127 -7.00 0.72 6.23
N THR A 128 -7.23 0.29 7.48
CA THR A 128 -7.74 1.15 8.55
C THR A 128 -6.66 1.79 9.42
N ILE A 129 -5.41 1.35 9.26
CA ILE A 129 -4.26 1.86 10.01
C ILE A 129 -3.83 3.18 9.38
N ASP A 130 -3.64 4.22 10.19
CA ASP A 130 -3.20 5.50 9.67
C ASP A 130 -1.75 5.46 9.16
N LEU A 131 -1.35 6.51 8.44
CA LEU A 131 -0.05 6.54 7.80
C LEU A 131 1.12 6.62 8.81
N GLU A 132 0.93 7.28 9.95
CA GLU A 132 1.98 7.41 10.97
C GLU A 132 2.24 6.06 11.63
N GLU A 133 1.18 5.35 12.01
CA GLU A 133 1.28 3.99 12.55
C GLU A 133 1.82 3.02 11.51
N THR A 134 1.38 3.11 10.25
CA THR A 134 1.92 2.32 9.14
C THR A 134 3.43 2.52 8.99
N ASN A 135 3.90 3.77 9.03
CA ASN A 135 5.33 4.10 8.94
C ASN A 135 6.11 3.53 10.13
N ALA A 136 5.56 3.61 11.34
CA ALA A 136 6.18 3.04 12.53
C ALA A 136 6.27 1.51 12.45
N ILE A 137 5.23 0.83 11.95
CA ILE A 137 5.23 -0.62 11.71
C ILE A 137 6.28 -1.00 10.66
N CYS A 138 6.34 -0.28 9.54
CA CYS A 138 7.34 -0.52 8.50
C CYS A 138 8.76 -0.30 9.01
N GLY A 139 9.00 0.77 9.77
CA GLY A 139 10.32 1.13 10.30
C GLY A 139 10.92 0.10 11.25
N ARG A 140 10.09 -0.70 11.93
CA ARG A 140 10.51 -1.81 12.81
C ARG A 140 10.40 -3.20 12.16
N CYS A 141 9.89 -3.29 10.95
CA CYS A 141 9.67 -4.56 10.26
C CYS A 141 10.99 -5.06 9.66
N GLY A 142 11.42 -6.26 10.03
CA GLY A 142 12.62 -6.89 9.47
C GLY A 142 12.54 -7.14 7.96
N MET A 143 11.34 -7.13 7.37
CA MET A 143 11.15 -7.26 5.92
C MET A 143 11.29 -5.93 5.17
N SER A 144 11.37 -4.81 5.90
CA SER A 144 11.59 -3.49 5.29
C SER A 144 13.05 -3.29 4.94
N TRP A 145 13.41 -3.66 3.71
CA TRP A 145 14.80 -3.68 3.26
C TRP A 145 15.33 -2.31 2.79
N ASP A 146 14.49 -1.38 2.29
CA ASP A 146 14.95 -0.05 1.87
C ASP A 146 15.07 0.91 3.07
N LYS A 147 15.94 0.56 4.03
CA LYS A 147 16.26 1.39 5.20
C LYS A 147 15.03 1.75 6.04
N GLY A 148 14.10 0.81 6.23
CA GLY A 148 12.87 1.05 7.00
C GLY A 148 11.79 1.84 6.25
N ARG A 149 12.01 2.20 4.96
CA ARG A 149 11.04 2.95 4.14
C ARG A 149 10.01 2.08 3.42
N GLY A 150 9.98 0.79 3.74
CA GLY A 150 9.03 -0.19 3.22
C GLY A 150 9.68 -1.36 2.47
N CYS A 151 8.85 -2.04 1.69
CA CYS A 151 9.17 -3.25 0.94
C CYS A 151 9.47 -2.96 -0.55
N ILE A 152 9.53 -1.68 -0.93
CA ILE A 152 9.76 -1.18 -2.28
C ILE A 152 10.93 -0.18 -2.23
N GLY A 153 11.83 -0.26 -3.19
CA GLY A 153 12.96 0.66 -3.33
C GLY A 153 13.30 0.94 -4.80
N SER A 154 13.98 2.05 -5.07
CA SER A 154 14.30 2.43 -6.45
C SER A 154 15.48 1.64 -7.02
N PHE A 155 15.33 1.05 -8.21
CA PHE A 155 16.43 0.53 -9.01
C PHE A 155 17.14 1.66 -9.76
N GLY A 156 16.40 2.53 -10.45
CA GLY A 156 16.96 3.65 -11.20
C GLY A 156 16.10 4.03 -12.39
N PRO A 157 16.59 4.87 -13.31
CA PRO A 157 15.84 5.21 -14.51
C PRO A 157 15.78 4.01 -15.47
N ASP A 158 14.74 3.96 -16.31
CA ASP A 158 14.56 2.97 -17.37
C ASP A 158 15.70 2.92 -18.40
N ASN A 159 16.41 4.04 -18.58
CA ASN A 159 17.61 4.14 -19.43
C ASN A 159 18.93 3.89 -18.69
N SER A 160 18.89 3.26 -17.50
CA SER A 160 20.10 2.83 -16.79
C SER A 160 20.97 1.95 -17.68
N GLN A 161 22.29 2.14 -17.65
CA GLN A 161 23.24 1.29 -18.39
C GLN A 161 23.63 0.03 -17.59
N LEU A 162 23.18 -0.09 -16.33
CA LEU A 162 23.50 -1.23 -15.47
C LEU A 162 23.09 -2.59 -16.09
N PRO A 163 21.91 -2.73 -16.73
CA PRO A 163 21.56 -3.97 -17.42
C PRO A 163 22.51 -4.33 -18.57
N ASP A 164 23.00 -3.34 -19.33
CA ASP A 164 23.95 -3.60 -20.42
C ASP A 164 25.32 -4.03 -19.89
N ILE A 165 25.79 -3.41 -18.80
CA ILE A 165 27.00 -3.83 -18.08
C ILE A 165 26.83 -5.26 -17.58
N ALA A 166 25.70 -5.57 -16.94
CA ALA A 166 25.38 -6.92 -16.48
C ALA A 166 25.40 -7.95 -17.63
N ARG A 167 24.85 -7.58 -18.79
CA ARG A 167 24.85 -8.44 -19.99
C ARG A 167 26.25 -8.76 -20.48
N LYS A 168 27.16 -7.77 -20.51
CA LYS A 168 28.58 -7.96 -20.89
C LYS A 168 29.29 -9.00 -20.01
N HIS A 169 28.87 -9.11 -18.75
CA HIS A 169 29.44 -10.02 -17.76
C HIS A 169 28.61 -11.30 -17.53
N GLY A 170 27.61 -11.57 -18.39
CA GLY A 170 26.83 -12.81 -18.34
C GLY A 170 25.84 -12.91 -17.17
N LEU A 171 25.45 -11.78 -16.58
CA LEU A 171 24.58 -11.72 -15.40
C LEU A 171 23.12 -11.60 -15.84
N LEU A 172 22.39 -12.71 -15.73
CA LEU A 172 21.13 -12.94 -16.43
C LEU A 172 19.96 -12.16 -15.83
N ILE A 173 19.88 -12.05 -14.51
CA ILE A 173 18.76 -11.37 -13.84
C ILE A 173 18.90 -9.86 -14.02
N VAL A 174 20.07 -9.29 -13.69
CA VAL A 174 20.28 -7.85 -13.78
C VAL A 174 20.20 -7.34 -15.22
N ALA A 175 20.66 -8.13 -16.19
CA ALA A 175 20.55 -7.79 -17.61
C ALA A 175 19.09 -7.70 -18.11
N ARG A 176 18.17 -8.41 -17.44
CA ARG A 176 16.76 -8.50 -17.82
C ARG A 176 15.82 -7.59 -17.03
N VAL A 177 16.34 -6.75 -16.13
CA VAL A 177 15.53 -5.86 -15.28
C VAL A 177 14.50 -5.04 -16.08
N PRO A 178 14.82 -4.45 -17.25
CA PRO A 178 13.83 -3.72 -18.04
C PRO A 178 12.67 -4.59 -18.54
N GLU A 179 12.92 -5.85 -18.89
CA GLU A 179 11.86 -6.78 -19.29
C GLU A 179 11.04 -7.25 -18.08
N LEU A 180 11.72 -7.56 -16.97
CA LEU A 180 11.07 -7.98 -15.72
C LEU A 180 10.15 -6.89 -15.16
N ALA A 181 10.55 -5.61 -15.28
CA ALA A 181 9.72 -4.48 -14.87
C ALA A 181 8.45 -4.34 -15.72
N LYS A 182 8.55 -4.62 -17.02
CA LYS A 182 7.40 -4.59 -17.94
C LYS A 182 6.42 -5.73 -17.68
N SER A 183 6.94 -6.95 -17.44
CA SER A 183 6.10 -8.13 -17.19
C SER A 183 5.59 -8.22 -15.76
N ARG A 184 6.22 -7.50 -14.82
CA ARG A 184 6.00 -7.63 -13.36
C ARG A 184 6.14 -9.08 -12.89
N GLU A 185 7.05 -9.82 -13.52
CA GLU A 185 7.32 -11.21 -13.18
C GLU A 185 7.81 -11.32 -11.73
N LYS A 186 7.19 -12.22 -10.97
CA LYS A 186 7.57 -12.52 -9.58
C LYS A 186 8.64 -13.62 -9.59
N LEU A 187 9.88 -13.23 -9.37
CA LEU A 187 11.04 -14.10 -9.27
C LEU A 187 11.07 -14.82 -7.91
N SER A 188 11.59 -16.04 -7.90
CA SER A 188 11.57 -16.91 -6.73
C SER A 188 12.69 -16.60 -5.71
N ALA A 189 12.62 -17.21 -4.53
CA ALA A 189 13.71 -17.16 -3.55
C ALA A 189 15.04 -17.77 -4.10
N THR A 190 14.95 -18.76 -5.00
CA THR A 190 16.11 -19.32 -5.70
C THR A 190 16.73 -18.31 -6.64
N ASP A 191 15.91 -17.52 -7.35
CA ASP A 191 16.41 -16.44 -8.20
C ASP A 191 16.98 -15.29 -7.37
N ALA A 192 16.47 -15.08 -6.15
CA ALA A 192 17.03 -14.12 -5.21
C ALA A 192 18.45 -14.54 -4.79
N ALA A 193 18.68 -15.83 -4.50
CA ALA A 193 20.03 -16.33 -4.21
C ALA A 193 20.99 -16.13 -5.40
N LYS A 194 20.53 -16.34 -6.65
CA LYS A 194 21.33 -16.05 -7.84
C LYS A 194 21.62 -14.55 -7.98
N LEU A 195 20.63 -13.70 -7.70
CA LEU A 195 20.79 -12.25 -7.77
C LEU A 195 21.82 -11.72 -6.76
N VAL A 196 21.93 -12.33 -5.57
CA VAL A 196 23.00 -12.02 -4.61
C VAL A 196 24.37 -12.27 -5.25
N GLU A 197 24.57 -13.43 -5.89
CA GLU A 197 25.83 -13.73 -6.57
C GLU A 197 26.11 -12.78 -7.75
N GLU A 198 25.09 -12.46 -8.57
CA GLU A 198 25.23 -11.46 -9.64
C GLU A 198 25.63 -10.08 -9.10
N CYS A 199 25.08 -9.67 -7.95
CA CYS A 199 25.43 -8.39 -7.32
C CYS A 199 26.89 -8.36 -6.86
N ARG A 200 27.41 -9.47 -6.32
CA ARG A 200 28.83 -9.58 -5.90
C ARG A 200 29.76 -9.43 -7.10
N VAL A 201 29.46 -10.11 -8.20
CA VAL A 201 30.21 -9.96 -9.46
C VAL A 201 30.13 -8.51 -9.96
N LEU A 202 28.94 -7.89 -9.95
CA LEU A 202 28.79 -6.49 -10.38
C LEU A 202 29.60 -5.51 -9.54
N LYS A 203 29.72 -5.71 -8.23
CA LYS A 203 30.52 -4.82 -7.38
C LYS A 203 31.98 -4.77 -7.84
N GLU A 204 32.55 -5.91 -8.20
CA GLU A 204 33.91 -6.01 -8.75
C GLU A 204 33.98 -5.40 -10.16
N LYS A 205 33.06 -5.82 -11.04
CA LYS A 205 33.06 -5.39 -12.45
C LYS A 205 32.78 -3.92 -12.66
N LEU A 206 31.95 -3.30 -11.82
CA LEU A 206 31.72 -1.85 -11.88
C LEU A 206 32.98 -1.04 -11.63
N VAL A 207 33.91 -1.54 -10.81
CA VAL A 207 35.22 -0.91 -10.59
C VAL A 207 36.09 -1.03 -11.84
N GLU A 208 36.06 -2.18 -12.52
CA GLU A 208 36.75 -2.42 -13.80
C GLU A 208 36.20 -1.55 -14.94
N GLU A 209 34.88 -1.33 -15.01
CA GLU A 209 34.25 -0.41 -15.99
C GLU A 209 34.60 1.08 -15.74
N GLY A 210 35.13 1.39 -14.55
CA GLY A 210 35.69 2.69 -14.20
C GLY A 210 34.96 3.45 -13.09
N LYS A 211 35.56 4.55 -12.65
CA LYS A 211 35.08 5.35 -11.51
C LYS A 211 33.65 5.90 -11.68
N GLY A 212 33.24 6.20 -12.91
CA GLY A 212 31.90 6.71 -13.22
C GLY A 212 30.80 5.67 -12.96
N PRO A 213 30.84 4.50 -13.63
CA PRO A 213 29.94 3.37 -13.37
C PRO A 213 29.91 2.95 -11.89
N ALA A 214 31.07 2.80 -11.24
CA ALA A 214 31.15 2.43 -9.82
C ALA A 214 30.38 3.42 -8.93
N ARG A 215 30.58 4.72 -9.10
CA ARG A 215 29.86 5.75 -8.32
C ARG A 215 28.37 5.79 -8.62
N ARG A 216 27.99 5.60 -9.88
CA ARG A 216 26.59 5.71 -10.33
C ARG A 216 25.73 4.52 -9.91
N TYR A 217 26.29 3.31 -9.97
CA TYR A 217 25.51 2.08 -9.81
C TYR A 217 25.80 1.32 -8.51
N GLY A 218 26.90 1.62 -7.80
CA GLY A 218 27.27 0.91 -6.57
C GLY A 218 26.15 0.86 -5.52
N GLY A 219 25.52 2.01 -5.23
CA GLY A 219 24.41 2.06 -4.27
C GLY A 219 23.11 1.39 -4.74
N VAL A 220 22.95 1.15 -6.04
CA VAL A 220 21.83 0.34 -6.57
C VAL A 220 22.15 -1.14 -6.38
N VAL A 221 23.37 -1.56 -6.71
CA VAL A 221 23.81 -2.96 -6.55
C VAL A 221 23.79 -3.40 -5.08
N GLU A 222 24.24 -2.55 -4.16
CA GLU A 222 24.18 -2.83 -2.72
C GLU A 222 22.74 -3.02 -2.22
N ARG A 223 21.82 -2.18 -2.68
CA ARG A 223 20.40 -2.26 -2.31
C ARG A 223 19.72 -3.49 -2.91
N MET A 224 20.05 -3.81 -4.15
CA MET A 224 19.56 -5.01 -4.83
C MET A 224 20.07 -6.28 -4.16
N GLU A 225 21.34 -6.32 -3.73
CA GLU A 225 21.88 -7.43 -2.96
C GLU A 225 21.17 -7.58 -1.60
N LEU A 226 20.94 -6.48 -0.88
CA LEU A 226 20.23 -6.49 0.40
C LEU A 226 18.81 -7.05 0.26
N MET A 227 18.07 -6.58 -0.76
CA MET A 227 16.74 -7.09 -1.06
C MET A 227 16.78 -8.60 -1.39
N ALA A 228 17.69 -9.00 -2.28
CA ALA A 228 17.81 -10.37 -2.74
C ALA A 228 18.20 -11.33 -1.61
N ASP A 229 19.15 -10.93 -0.76
CA ASP A 229 19.56 -11.69 0.42
C ASP A 229 18.41 -11.87 1.41
N LEU A 230 17.63 -10.80 1.67
CA LEU A 230 16.43 -10.88 2.50
C LEU A 230 15.41 -11.87 1.93
N CYS A 231 15.14 -11.82 0.62
CA CYS A 231 14.22 -12.73 -0.07
C CYS A 231 14.69 -14.18 0.00
N ALA A 232 15.97 -14.44 -0.29
CA ALA A 232 16.55 -15.78 -0.24
C ALA A 232 16.45 -16.39 1.17
N LYS A 233 16.76 -15.60 2.21
CA LYS A 233 16.70 -16.03 3.62
C LYS A 233 15.29 -16.31 4.12
N ASN A 234 14.29 -15.60 3.62
CA ASN A 234 12.90 -15.69 4.11
C ASN A 234 11.96 -16.41 3.13
N GLY A 235 12.49 -17.01 2.05
CA GLY A 235 11.67 -17.74 1.07
C GLY A 235 10.68 -16.85 0.32
N MET A 236 10.98 -15.57 0.13
CA MET A 236 10.07 -14.61 -0.50
C MET A 236 10.33 -14.47 -1.99
N ARG A 237 9.27 -14.18 -2.75
CA ARG A 237 9.40 -13.69 -4.12
C ARG A 237 9.75 -12.20 -4.14
N PHE A 238 10.28 -11.75 -5.28
CA PHE A 238 10.55 -10.34 -5.56
C PHE A 238 10.28 -10.03 -7.03
N TYR A 239 10.18 -8.74 -7.37
CA TYR A 239 9.87 -8.30 -8.73
C TYR A 239 10.34 -6.86 -8.96
N PHE A 240 10.34 -6.45 -10.23
CA PHE A 240 10.60 -5.07 -10.66
C PHE A 240 9.32 -4.44 -11.21
N LEU A 241 9.16 -3.12 -11.08
CA LEU A 241 7.95 -2.38 -11.50
C LEU A 241 8.23 -0.93 -11.91
#